data_AF-A0A9D7NYX0-F1
#
_entry.id   AF-A0A9D7NYX0-F1
#
_cell.length_a   1.000
_cell.length_b   1.000
_cell.length_c   1.000
_cell.angle_alpha   90.00
_cell.angle_beta   90.00
_cell.angle_gamma   90.00
#
_symmetry.space_group_name_H-M   'P 1'
#
loop_
_entity.id
_entity.type
_entity.pdbx_description
1 polymer ?
#
loop_
_entity_poly.entity_id
_entity_poly.type
_entity_poly.pdbx_seq_one_letter_code
_entity_poly.pdbx_strand_id
1 'polypeptide(L)' 'MDNQKALRFAMQVVAVILGITLFKQFDFETMRFAHWPMAIVYLIGFGLALFFLLRGKGKDAAH' A
#
# COMPACT_ATOMS: atom_id res chain seq x y z
N MET A 1 -19.81 13.02 -3.38
CA MET A 1 -19.05 11.89 -3.94
C MET A 1 -19.57 10.62 -3.30
N ASP A 2 -19.77 9.55 -4.07
CA ASP A 2 -20.19 8.27 -3.51
C ASP A 2 -19.16 7.80 -2.47
N ASN A 3 -19.64 7.38 -1.29
CA ASN A 3 -18.81 7.04 -0.14
C ASN A 3 -17.82 5.91 -0.47
N GLN A 4 -18.19 5.00 -1.39
CA GLN A 4 -17.29 3.95 -1.87
C GLN A 4 -16.14 4.48 -2.73
N LYS A 5 -16.40 5.49 -3.57
CA LYS A 5 -15.38 6.10 -4.43
C LYS A 5 -14.38 6.90 -3.60
N ALA A 6 -14.84 7.61 -2.58
CA ALA A 6 -13.98 8.32 -1.63
C ALA A 6 -13.07 7.36 -0.85
N LEU A 7 -13.62 6.23 -0.37
CA LEU A 7 -12.85 5.21 0.34
C LEU A 7 -11.78 4.56 -0.56
N ARG A 8 -12.13 4.19 -1.81
CA ARG A 8 -11.15 3.66 -2.78
C ARG A 8 -10.03 4.66 -3.05
N PHE A 9 -10.36 5.94 -3.22
CA PHE A 9 -9.37 7.00 -3.42
C PHE A 9 -8.42 7.14 -2.23
N ALA A 10 -8.96 7.17 -1.00
CA ALA A 10 -8.14 7.22 0.21
C ALA A 10 -7.20 6.01 0.32
N MET A 11 -7.69 4.80 0.02
CA MET A 11 -6.88 3.57 0.01
C MET A 11 -5.74 3.63 -1.03
N GLN A 12 -5.99 4.20 -2.21
CA GLN A 12 -4.95 4.41 -3.23
C GLN A 12 -3.88 5.39 -2.74
N VAL A 13 -4.29 6.51 -2.12
CA VAL A 13 -3.37 7.50 -1.55
C VAL A 13 -2.49 6.86 -0.47
N VAL A 14 -3.09 6.09 0.46
CA VAL A 14 -2.35 5.36 1.50
C VAL A 14 -1.37 4.37 0.89
N ALA A 15 -1.77 3.59 -0.11
CA ALA A 15 -0.89 2.66 -0.79
C ALA A 15 0.31 3.39 -1.44
N VAL A 16 0.09 4.49 -2.15
CA VAL A 16 1.17 5.27 -2.76
C VAL A 16 2.13 5.82 -1.72
N ILE A 17 1.61 6.40 -0.62
CA ILE A 17 2.44 6.91 0.46
C ILE A 17 3.29 5.79 1.05
N LEU A 18 2.69 4.67 1.47
CA LEU A 18 3.43 3.55 2.06
C LEU A 18 4.47 2.95 1.10
N GLY A 19 4.14 2.85 -0.19
CA GLY A 19 5.07 2.40 -1.23
C GLY A 19 6.29 3.32 -1.37
N ILE A 20 6.09 4.64 -1.40
CA ILE A 20 7.18 5.62 -1.45
C ILE A 20 8.00 5.58 -0.15
N THR A 21 7.36 5.45 1.01
CA THR A 21 8.05 5.40 2.30
C THR A 21 8.93 4.17 2.42
N LEU A 22 8.42 2.99 2.02
CA LEU A 22 9.21 1.76 1.97
C LEU A 22 10.37 1.88 1.00
N PHE A 23 10.14 2.44 -0.20
CA PHE A 23 11.21 2.65 -1.19
C PHE A 23 12.31 3.59 -0.68
N LYS A 24 11.94 4.65 0.06
CA LYS A 24 12.90 5.60 0.64
C LYS A 24 13.62 5.09 1.89
N GLN A 25 12.97 4.25 2.70
CA GLN A 25 13.58 3.68 3.89
C GLN A 25 14.42 2.43 3.61
N PHE A 26 14.26 1.85 2.41
CA PHE A 26 15.09 0.75 1.96
C PHE A 26 16.45 1.27 1.55
N ASP A 27 17.49 0.87 2.28
CA ASP A 27 18.86 1.10 1.89
C ASP A 27 19.25 0.04 0.84
N PHE A 28 19.35 0.46 -0.42
CA PHE A 28 19.74 -0.40 -1.54
C PHE A 28 21.22 -0.81 -1.50
N GLU A 29 22.05 -0.09 -0.75
CA GLU A 29 23.48 -0.38 -0.62
C GLU A 29 23.72 -1.52 0.37
N THR A 30 23.01 -1.49 1.51
CA THR A 30 23.12 -2.52 2.55
C THR A 30 22.02 -3.60 2.49
N MET A 31 21.04 -3.45 1.59
CA MET A 31 19.82 -4.28 1.48
C MET A 31 19.03 -4.39 2.80
N ARG A 32 19.06 -3.34 3.62
CA ARG A 32 18.43 -3.34 4.94
C ARG A 32 17.52 -2.13 5.09
N PHE A 33 16.49 -2.30 5.89
CA PHE A 33 15.72 -1.15 6.37
C PHE A 33 16.41 -0.57 7.60
N ALA A 34 16.59 0.75 7.64
CA ALA A 34 17.16 1.45 8.79
C ALA A 34 16.41 1.12 10.10
N HIS A 35 15.08 0.98 10.01
CA HIS A 35 14.22 0.60 11.13
C HIS A 35 13.41 -0.65 10.79
N TRP A 36 14.00 -1.83 11.03
CA TRP A 36 13.38 -3.14 10.80
C TRP A 36 11.93 -3.27 11.32
N PRO A 37 11.61 -2.87 12.56
CA PRO A 37 10.23 -2.98 13.06
C PRO A 37 9.22 -2.12 12.29
N MET A 38 9.61 -0.90 11.91
CA MET A 38 8.75 0.03 11.17
C MET A 38 8.54 -0.45 9.74
N ALA A 39 9.59 -0.98 9.11
CA ALA A 39 9.51 -1.55 7.78
C ALA A 39 8.48 -2.69 7.73
N ILE A 40 8.47 -3.60 8.72
CA ILE A 40 7.49 -4.69 8.79
C ILE A 40 6.06 -4.14 8.88
N VAL A 41 5.81 -3.17 9.75
CA VAL A 41 4.46 -2.56 9.90
C VAL A 41 4.01 -1.90 8.60
N TYR A 42 4.89 -1.17 7.93
CA TYR A 42 4.59 -0.55 6.64
C TYR A 42 4.41 -1.58 5.53
N LEU A 43 5.17 -2.66 5.53
CA LEU A 43 5.04 -3.74 4.54
C LEU A 43 3.69 -4.44 4.69
N ILE A 44 3.28 -4.76 5.92
CA ILE A 44 1.98 -5.36 6.22
C ILE A 44 0.85 -4.39 5.84
N GLY A 45 0.95 -3.13 6.25
CA GLY A 45 -0.05 -2.10 5.91
C GLY A 45 -0.18 -1.90 4.40
N PHE A 46 0.95 -1.85 3.68
CA PHE A 46 0.99 -1.72 2.22
C PHE A 46 0.43 -2.96 1.53
N GLY A 47 0.78 -4.16 2.00
CA GLY A 47 0.24 -5.42 1.49
C GLY A 47 -1.27 -5.54 1.67
N LEU A 48 -1.79 -5.13 2.84
CA LEU A 48 -3.24 -5.07 3.09
C LEU A 48 -3.92 -4.02 2.20
N ALA A 49 -3.34 -2.83 2.07
CA ALA A 49 -3.89 -1.78 1.21
C ALA A 49 -3.97 -2.25 -0.25
N LEU A 50 -2.92 -2.89 -0.77
CA LEU A 50 -2.92 -3.52 -2.09
C LEU A 50 -3.94 -4.65 -2.19
N PHE A 51 -4.03 -5.51 -1.18
CA PHE A 51 -5.00 -6.62 -1.18
C PHE A 51 -6.44 -6.09 -1.30
N PHE A 52 -6.82 -5.10 -0.50
CA PHE A 52 -8.15 -4.50 -0.58
C PHE A 52 -8.38 -3.78 -1.92
N LEU A 53 -7.36 -3.08 -2.44
CA LEU A 53 -7.45 -2.37 -3.72
C LEU A 53 -7.59 -3.33 -4.91
N LEU A 54 -6.82 -4.41 -4.94
CA LEU A 54 -6.82 -5.42 -6.01
C LEU A 54 -8.04 -6.33 -5.94
N ARG A 55 -8.45 -6.75 -4.73
CA ARG A 55 -9.65 -7.59 -4.53
C ARG A 55 -10.94 -6.87 -4.96
N GLY A 56 -10.99 -5.55 -4.86
CA GLY A 56 -12.11 -4.75 -5.37
C GLY A 56 -12.22 -4.79 -6.90
N LYS A 57 -11.11 -4.94 -7.62
CA LYS A 57 -11.06 -4.91 -9.10
C LYS A 57 -11.46 -6.26 -9.73
N GLY A 58 -11.33 -7.37 -9.01
CA GLY A 58 -11.76 -8.70 -9.46
C GLY A 58 -13.27 -8.89 -9.59
N LYS A 59 -14.09 -7.98 -9.02
CA LYS A 59 -15.55 -7.96 -9.20
C LYS A 59 -16.01 -7.05 -10.34
N ASP A 60 -15.15 -6.14 -10.81
CA ASP A 60 -15.43 -5.18 -11.88
C ASP A 60 -14.90 -5.63 -13.26
N ALA A 61 -14.10 -6.72 -13.31
CA ALA A 61 -13.51 -7.25 -14.56
C ALA A 61 -14.27 -8.44 -15.17
N ALA A 62 -15.44 -8.78 -14.61
CA ALA A 62 -16.29 -9.88 -15.08
C ALA A 62 -17.66 -9.40 -15.60
N HIS A 63 -17.77 -8.12 -15.97
CA HIS A 63 -19.01 -7.53 -16.46
C HIS A 63 -18.82 -6.77 -17.76
#